data_AF-A0A6B3IIV9-F1
#
_entry.id   AF-A0A6B3IIV9-F1
#
_cell.length_a   1.000
_cell.length_b   1.000
_cell.length_c   1.000
_cell.angle_alpha   90.00
_cell.angle_beta   90.00
_cell.angle_gamma   90.00
#
_symmetry.space_group_name_H-M   'P 1'
#
loop_
_entity.id
_entity.type
_entity.pdbx_description
1 polymer ?
#
loop_
_entity_poly.entity_id
_entity_poly.type
_entity_poly.pdbx_seq_one_letter_code
_entity_poly.pdbx_strand_id
1 'polypeptide(L)'
;MTERIGARRGLLGPRHAGHTVLTGHLGALSLPVGDDGVIIGDDAEGRPQLIGFHRPVPYDVTLIGGLWTAQVLALRAAGTGARVAVETGRVQAWTTLAQAAGAGLECVSLY
;
A
#
# COMPACT_ATOMS: atom_id res chain seq x y z
N MET A 1 42.55 15.43 -3.05
CA MET A 1 42.08 14.18 -3.68
C MET A 1 40.59 14.09 -3.40
N THR A 2 39.78 14.58 -4.34
CA THR A 2 38.34 14.86 -4.19
C THR A 2 37.54 13.68 -4.75
N GLU A 3 36.93 12.87 -3.88
CA GLU A 3 36.01 11.82 -4.33
C GLU A 3 34.63 12.42 -4.67
N ARG A 4 34.25 12.31 -5.95
CA ARG A 4 32.90 12.56 -6.42
C ARG A 4 32.02 11.36 -6.09
N ILE A 5 31.13 11.51 -5.11
CA ILE A 5 30.07 10.54 -4.85
C ILE A 5 29.03 10.65 -5.97
N GLY A 6 28.93 9.61 -6.79
CA GLY A 6 28.00 9.53 -7.91
C GLY A 6 26.55 9.74 -7.48
N ALA A 7 25.78 10.46 -8.31
CA ALA A 7 24.38 10.74 -8.08
C ALA A 7 23.57 9.45 -7.98
N ARG A 8 23.22 9.03 -6.75
CA ARG A 8 22.28 7.95 -6.51
C ARG A 8 20.89 8.41 -6.95
N ARG A 9 20.42 7.94 -8.11
CA ARG A 9 19.01 7.96 -8.50
C ARG A 9 18.26 6.99 -7.57
N GLY A 10 17.86 7.48 -6.40
CA GLY A 10 16.95 6.79 -5.49
C GLY A 10 15.72 7.65 -5.25
N LEU A 11 14.57 7.02 -5.04
CA LEU A 11 13.30 7.68 -4.73
C LEU A 11 13.49 8.68 -3.59
N LEU A 12 13.08 9.93 -3.83
CA LEU A 12 13.14 11.02 -2.87
C LEU A 12 11.96 10.89 -1.88
N GLY A 13 12.07 9.94 -0.95
CA GLY A 13 11.16 9.86 0.18
C GLY A 13 11.38 11.03 1.18
N PRO A 14 10.46 11.23 2.14
CA PRO A 14 10.61 12.22 3.20
C PRO A 14 11.98 12.08 3.88
N ARG A 15 12.86 13.07 3.69
CA ARG A 15 14.20 13.07 4.27
C ARG A 15 14.14 13.60 5.68
N HIS A 16 13.67 12.78 6.62
CA HIS A 16 13.97 13.04 8.02
C HIS A 16 15.49 13.03 8.19
N ALA A 17 16.03 13.94 9.02
CA ALA A 17 17.44 13.89 9.39
C ALA A 17 17.74 12.47 9.91
N GLY A 18 18.71 11.78 9.28
CA GLY A 18 18.97 10.38 9.57
C GLY A 18 19.18 10.14 11.07
N HIS A 19 18.67 9.02 11.57
CA HIS A 19 18.91 8.62 12.95
C HIS A 19 20.30 7.99 13.08
N THR A 20 21.07 8.41 14.08
CA THR A 20 22.36 7.81 14.41
C THR A 20 22.17 6.71 15.44
N VAL A 21 22.90 5.60 15.28
CA VAL A 21 22.92 4.49 16.23
C VAL A 21 24.37 4.09 16.48
N LEU A 22 24.68 3.70 17.73
CA LEU A 22 26.01 3.16 18.06
C LEU A 22 26.22 1.80 17.39
N THR A 23 27.44 1.51 16.95
CA THR A 23 27.77 0.26 16.24
C THR A 23 27.39 -1.00 17.02
N GLY A 24 27.51 -0.99 18.35
CA GLY A 24 27.10 -2.12 19.21
C GLY A 24 25.59 -2.36 19.25
N HIS A 25 24.77 -1.39 18.85
CA HIS A 25 23.30 -1.48 18.82
C HIS A 25 22.75 -1.77 17.41
N LEU A 26 23.60 -1.95 16.41
CA LEU A 26 23.15 -2.26 15.04
C LEU A 26 22.34 -3.57 14.98
N GLY A 27 22.72 -4.59 15.77
CA GLY A 27 22.02 -5.87 15.82
C GLY A 27 20.63 -5.82 16.48
N ALA A 28 20.30 -4.71 17.16
CA ALA A 28 18.97 -4.48 17.72
C ALA A 28 18.01 -3.80 16.71
N LEU A 29 18.52 -3.33 15.57
CA LEU A 29 17.67 -2.83 14.49
C LEU A 29 16.95 -4.01 13.86
N SER A 30 15.65 -4.06 14.08
CA SER A 30 14.74 -4.91 13.32
C SER A 30 13.91 -4.01 12.42
N LEU A 31 13.77 -4.39 11.16
CA LEU A 31 12.64 -3.94 10.38
C LEU A 31 11.49 -4.88 10.77
N PRO A 32 10.35 -4.38 11.28
CA PRO A 32 9.18 -5.25 11.41
C PRO A 32 8.81 -5.73 10.01
N VAL A 33 9.22 -6.96 9.67
CA VAL A 33 8.87 -7.63 8.42
C VAL A 33 7.75 -8.58 8.80
N GLY A 34 6.51 -8.26 8.42
CA GLY A 34 5.39 -9.17 8.67
C GLY A 34 4.02 -8.52 8.78
N ASP A 35 3.94 -7.28 9.29
CA ASP A 35 2.69 -6.49 9.36
C ASP A 35 2.47 -5.66 8.09
N ASP A 36 2.87 -6.19 6.94
CA ASP A 36 2.67 -5.56 5.64
C ASP A 36 1.37 -6.08 5.02
N GLY A 37 0.53 -5.18 4.53
CA GLY A 37 -0.72 -5.58 3.90
C GLY A 37 -1.73 -4.46 3.80
N VAL A 38 -2.97 -4.87 3.65
CA VAL A 38 -4.12 -3.96 3.54
C VAL A 38 -5.00 -4.16 4.75
N ILE A 39 -5.23 -3.09 5.49
CA ILE A 39 -6.18 -3.08 6.62
C ILE A 39 -7.59 -3.29 6.06
N ILE A 40 -8.30 -4.28 6.57
CA ILE A 40 -9.69 -4.57 6.18
C ILE A 40 -10.67 -3.87 7.12
N GLY A 41 -10.33 -3.75 8.39
CA GLY A 41 -11.13 -3.12 9.44
C GLY A 41 -10.56 -3.48 10.80
N ASP A 42 -11.37 -3.32 11.84
CA ASP A 42 -11.00 -3.67 13.21
C ASP A 42 -11.80 -4.89 13.68
N ASP A 43 -11.24 -5.66 14.61
CA ASP A 43 -11.96 -6.73 15.29
C ASP A 43 -12.86 -6.18 16.42
N ALA A 44 -13.52 -7.09 17.16
CA ALA A 44 -14.44 -6.73 18.24
C ALA A 44 -13.75 -5.96 19.38
N GLU A 45 -12.44 -6.08 19.53
CA GLU A 45 -11.64 -5.37 20.52
C GLU A 45 -10.97 -4.11 19.94
N GLY A 46 -11.30 -3.73 18.70
CA GLY A 46 -10.78 -2.54 18.05
C GLY A 46 -9.35 -2.69 17.52
N ARG A 47 -8.85 -3.92 17.34
CA ARG A 47 -7.51 -4.15 16.78
C ARG A 47 -7.57 -4.25 15.26
N PRO A 48 -6.68 -3.56 14.53
CA PRO A 48 -6.67 -3.58 13.07
C PRO A 48 -6.38 -4.98 12.54
N GLN A 49 -7.16 -5.40 11.54
CA GLN A 49 -7.04 -6.67 10.85
C GLN A 49 -6.47 -6.43 9.45
N LEU A 50 -5.37 -7.10 9.13
CA LEU A 50 -4.65 -6.94 7.87
C LEU A 50 -4.73 -8.22 7.02
N ILE A 51 -4.75 -8.03 5.70
CA ILE A 51 -4.53 -9.11 4.72
C ILE A 51 -3.28 -8.78 3.90
N GLY A 52 -2.34 -9.73 3.82
CA GLY A 52 -1.13 -9.62 3.00
C GLY A 52 -1.40 -9.92 1.53
N PHE A 53 -1.86 -8.92 0.76
CA PHE A 53 -2.04 -9.03 -0.69
C PHE A 53 -0.74 -8.91 -1.50
N HIS A 54 0.32 -8.37 -0.92
CA HIS A 54 1.57 -8.04 -1.63
C HIS A 54 2.47 -9.25 -1.78
N ARG A 55 2.15 -10.13 -2.75
CA ARG A 55 2.96 -11.29 -3.10
C ARG A 55 3.40 -11.24 -4.57
N PRO A 56 4.37 -12.09 -4.98
CA PRO A 56 4.79 -12.18 -6.38
C PRO A 56 3.72 -12.69 -7.35
N VAL A 57 2.53 -13.05 -6.85
CA VAL A 57 1.42 -13.64 -7.61
C VAL A 57 0.17 -12.79 -7.35
N PRO A 58 -0.66 -12.51 -8.37
CA PRO A 58 -1.91 -11.79 -8.17
C PRO A 58 -2.88 -12.57 -7.28
N TYR A 59 -3.76 -11.82 -6.62
CA TYR A 59 -4.86 -12.36 -5.81
C TYR A 59 -6.19 -12.05 -6.46
N ASP A 60 -7.02 -13.09 -6.62
CA ASP A 60 -8.44 -12.93 -6.93
C ASP A 60 -9.22 -12.88 -5.62
N VAL A 61 -9.98 -11.80 -5.43
CA VAL A 61 -10.71 -11.55 -4.18
C VAL A 61 -12.18 -11.34 -4.49
N THR A 62 -13.03 -12.20 -3.94
CA THR A 62 -14.48 -11.98 -3.93
C THR A 62 -14.89 -11.34 -2.62
N LEU A 63 -15.46 -10.14 -2.68
CA LEU A 63 -16.03 -9.48 -1.52
C LEU A 63 -17.53 -9.72 -1.44
N ILE A 64 -17.99 -10.26 -0.32
CA ILE A 64 -19.41 -10.36 0.02
C ILE A 64 -19.73 -9.22 0.99
N GLY A 65 -20.46 -8.21 0.54
CA GLY A 65 -20.79 -7.04 1.36
C GLY A 65 -21.30 -5.86 0.55
N GLY A 66 -21.19 -4.67 1.14
CA GLY A 66 -21.60 -3.43 0.50
C GLY A 66 -20.57 -2.89 -0.50
N LEU A 67 -21.06 -2.14 -1.49
CA LEU A 67 -20.22 -1.43 -2.46
C LEU A 67 -19.18 -0.52 -1.77
N TRP A 68 -19.59 0.19 -0.72
CA TRP A 68 -18.70 1.08 0.03
C TRP A 68 -17.50 0.31 0.63
N THR A 69 -17.72 -0.88 1.17
CA THR A 69 -16.65 -1.72 1.71
C THR A 69 -15.66 -2.12 0.61
N ALA A 70 -16.16 -2.46 -0.58
CA ALA A 70 -15.31 -2.77 -1.74
C ALA A 70 -14.44 -1.58 -2.14
N GLN A 71 -15.04 -0.40 -2.18
CA GLN A 71 -14.39 0.86 -2.54
C GLN A 71 -13.28 1.23 -1.55
N VAL A 72 -13.57 1.16 -0.25
CA VAL A 72 -12.58 1.41 0.80
C VAL A 72 -11.43 0.41 0.70
N LEU A 73 -11.74 -0.88 0.49
CA LEU A 73 -10.73 -1.90 0.38
C LEU A 73 -9.83 -1.71 -0.84
N ALA A 74 -10.42 -1.41 -2.01
CA ALA A 74 -9.69 -1.08 -3.23
C ALA A 74 -8.77 0.12 -3.04
N LEU A 75 -9.25 1.18 -2.37
CA LEU A 75 -8.45 2.36 -2.09
C LEU A 75 -7.30 2.06 -1.12
N ARG A 76 -7.52 1.28 -0.06
CA ARG A 76 -6.46 0.87 0.88
C ARG A 76 -5.41 -0.02 0.19
N ALA A 77 -5.84 -0.92 -0.70
CA ALA A 77 -4.93 -1.72 -1.52
C ALA A 77 -4.09 -0.83 -2.45
N ALA A 78 -4.72 0.08 -3.18
CA ALA A 78 -4.01 1.03 -4.03
C ALA A 78 -3.04 1.92 -3.22
N GLY A 79 -3.44 2.37 -2.03
CA GLY A 79 -2.61 3.18 -1.12
C GLY A 79 -1.36 2.48 -0.60
N THR A 80 -1.33 1.14 -0.63
CA THR A 80 -0.14 0.34 -0.28
C THR A 80 0.66 -0.10 -1.52
N GLY A 81 0.31 0.42 -2.70
CA GLY A 81 1.05 0.18 -3.95
C GLY A 81 0.48 -0.91 -4.85
N ALA A 82 -0.66 -1.52 -4.51
CA ALA A 82 -1.31 -2.51 -5.37
C ALA A 82 -1.93 -1.85 -6.62
N ARG A 83 -1.97 -2.58 -7.73
CA ARG A 83 -2.87 -2.28 -8.86
C ARG A 83 -4.14 -3.09 -8.65
N VAL A 84 -5.30 -2.45 -8.70
CA VAL A 84 -6.59 -3.09 -8.41
C VAL A 84 -7.42 -3.15 -9.69
N ALA A 85 -7.77 -4.36 -10.12
CA ALA A 85 -8.79 -4.59 -11.13
C ALA A 85 -10.13 -4.84 -10.44
N VAL A 86 -11.19 -4.13 -10.85
CA VAL A 86 -12.53 -4.28 -10.29
C VAL A 86 -13.46 -4.76 -11.38
N GLU A 87 -13.95 -5.99 -11.23
CA GLU A 87 -15.02 -6.54 -12.06
C GLU A 87 -16.38 -6.15 -11.44
N THR A 88 -17.18 -5.38 -12.16
CA THR A 88 -18.42 -4.83 -11.59
C THR A 88 -19.49 -4.52 -12.64
N GLY A 89 -20.71 -5.01 -12.40
CA GLY A 89 -21.88 -4.58 -13.17
C GLY A 89 -22.35 -3.14 -12.90
N ARG A 90 -21.65 -2.39 -12.04
CA ARG A 90 -22.04 -1.05 -11.56
C ARG A 90 -20.94 -0.01 -11.78
N VAL A 91 -20.37 0.04 -12.98
CA VAL A 91 -19.22 0.89 -13.34
C VAL A 91 -19.37 2.35 -12.91
N GLN A 92 -20.55 2.95 -13.10
CA GLN A 92 -20.82 4.35 -12.77
C GLN A 92 -20.63 4.66 -11.28
N ALA A 93 -20.89 3.68 -10.42
CA ALA A 93 -20.74 3.85 -8.98
C ALA A 93 -19.25 3.86 -8.55
N TRP A 94 -18.35 3.36 -9.41
CA TRP A 94 -16.91 3.27 -9.17
C TRP A 94 -16.09 4.36 -9.84
N THR A 95 -16.60 4.97 -10.92
CA THR A 95 -15.85 5.91 -11.76
C THR A 95 -15.15 7.00 -10.95
N THR A 96 -15.86 7.68 -10.04
CA THR A 96 -15.28 8.76 -9.23
C THR A 96 -14.11 8.28 -8.38
N LEU A 97 -14.22 7.09 -7.77
CA LEU A 97 -13.14 6.53 -6.95
C LEU A 97 -11.93 6.19 -7.82
N ALA A 98 -12.15 5.50 -8.95
CA ALA A 98 -11.06 5.09 -9.83
C ALA A 98 -10.27 6.29 -10.36
N GLN A 99 -10.96 7.39 -10.71
CA GLN A 99 -10.31 8.63 -11.14
C GLN A 99 -9.55 9.34 -10.00
N ALA A 100 -10.05 9.25 -8.76
CA ALA A 100 -9.43 9.93 -7.62
C ALA A 100 -8.25 9.16 -7.01
N ALA A 101 -8.20 7.83 -7.14
CA ALA A 101 -7.32 6.97 -6.36
C ALA A 101 -5.81 7.15 -6.62
N GLY A 102 -5.40 7.67 -7.79
CA GLY A 102 -4.02 7.57 -8.23
C GLY A 102 -3.27 8.88 -8.47
N ALA A 103 -3.87 10.04 -8.20
CA ALA A 103 -3.24 11.35 -8.44
C ALA A 103 -2.54 11.48 -9.81
N GLY A 104 -3.12 10.87 -10.85
CA GLY A 104 -2.57 10.82 -12.22
C GLY A 104 -1.97 9.47 -12.64
N LEU A 105 -1.86 8.48 -11.75
CA LEU A 105 -1.49 7.10 -12.07
C LEU A 105 -2.74 6.21 -12.11
N GLU A 106 -2.83 5.29 -13.08
CA GLU A 106 -3.96 4.35 -13.16
C GLU A 106 -3.78 3.19 -12.16
N CYS A 107 -4.18 3.36 -10.90
CA CYS A 107 -4.04 2.32 -9.87
C CYS A 107 -5.31 1.47 -9.66
N VAL A 108 -6.46 1.91 -10.18
CA VAL A 108 -7.73 1.16 -10.16
C VAL A 108 -8.33 1.16 -11.55
N SER A 109 -8.51 -0.03 -12.13
CA SER A 109 -9.13 -0.26 -13.45
C SER A 109 -10.46 -0.99 -13.30
N LEU A 110 -11.45 -0.64 -14.13
CA LEU A 110 -12.81 -1.17 -14.06
C LEU A 110 -13.10 -2.05 -15.28
N TYR A 111 -13.70 -3.23 -15.04
CA TYR A 111 -14.08 -4.23 -16.04
C TYR A 111 -15.56 -4.62 -15.91
#